data_AF-A0A535PBG8-F1
#
_entry.id   AF-A0A535PBG8-F1
#
_cell.length_a   1.000
_cell.length_b   1.000
_cell.length_c   1.000
_cell.angle_alpha   90.00
_cell.angle_beta   90.00
_cell.angle_gamma   90.00
#
_symmetry.space_group_name_H-M   'P 1'
#
loop_
_entity.id
_entity.type
_entity.pdbx_description
1 polymer ?
#
loop_
_entity_poly.entity_id
_entity_poly.type
_entity_poly.pdbx_seq_one_letter_code
_entity_poly.pdbx_strand_id
1 'polypeptide(L)'
;MLLPLAGLVLGVLLGLVLKVNVSFEFARYSAVAIVAALDSVLGAVRAELDGVYDNRIFITGFVTNAVLAVMLTFIGDRLGVDLYLVALITFGPRIFNNVALIRRHFL
;
A
#
# COMPACT_ATOMS: atom_id res chain seq x y z
N MET A 1 -19.43 -9.02 -0.61
CA MET A 1 -19.10 -7.97 0.38
C MET A 1 -18.63 -8.50 1.73
N LEU A 2 -19.09 -9.67 2.21
CA LEU A 2 -18.67 -10.21 3.52
C LEU A 2 -17.17 -10.62 3.58
N LEU A 3 -16.65 -11.22 2.51
CA LEU A 3 -15.28 -11.76 2.44
C LEU A 3 -14.18 -10.70 2.66
N PRO A 4 -14.17 -9.54 1.97
CA PRO A 4 -13.19 -8.49 2.22
C PRO A 4 -13.27 -7.92 3.65
N LEU A 5 -14.48 -7.75 4.18
CA LEU A 5 -14.69 -7.25 5.53
C LEU A 5 -14.18 -8.25 6.58
N ALA A 6 -14.45 -9.55 6.39
CA ALA A 6 -13.92 -10.60 7.22
C ALA A 6 -12.39 -10.64 7.17
N GLY A 7 -11.79 -10.48 5.99
CA GLY A 7 -10.34 -10.39 5.81
C GLY A 7 -9.71 -9.19 6.54
N LEU A 8 -10.34 -8.01 6.47
CA LEU A 8 -9.90 -6.82 7.21
C LEU A 8 -9.95 -7.04 8.72
N VAL A 9 -11.08 -7.56 9.23
CA VAL A 9 -11.26 -7.84 10.66
C VAL A 9 -10.24 -8.87 11.13
N LEU A 10 -10.03 -9.95 10.37
CA LEU A 10 -9.00 -10.96 10.65
C LEU A 10 -7.59 -10.34 10.69
N GLY A 11 -7.24 -9.51 9.71
CA GLY A 11 -5.94 -8.85 9.65
C GLY A 11 -5.69 -7.94 10.86
N VAL A 12 -6.68 -7.13 11.25
CA VAL A 12 -6.60 -6.26 12.44
C VAL A 12 -6.46 -7.09 13.71
N LEU A 13 -7.29 -8.12 13.89
CA LEU A 13 -7.22 -8.99 15.06
C LEU A 13 -5.88 -9.72 15.16
N LEU A 14 -5.37 -10.23 14.05
CA LEU A 14 -4.04 -10.86 14.00
C LEU A 14 -2.94 -9.87 14.40
N GLY A 15 -2.99 -8.63 13.90
CA GLY A 15 -2.03 -7.59 14.30
C GLY A 15 -2.05 -7.29 15.80
N LEU A 16 -3.24 -7.19 16.39
CA LEU A 16 -3.41 -6.92 17.82
C LEU A 16 -2.97 -8.10 18.71
N VAL A 17 -3.26 -9.34 18.30
CA VAL A 17 -2.92 -10.55 19.06
C VAL A 17 -1.43 -10.87 18.96
N LEU A 18 -0.83 -10.75 17.78
CA LEU A 18 0.56 -11.13 17.55
C LEU A 18 1.57 -10.16 18.19
N LYS A 19 1.14 -8.94 18.58
CA LYS A 19 1.98 -7.91 19.23
C LYS A 19 3.36 -7.78 18.58
N VAL A 20 3.40 -7.80 17.25
CA VAL A 20 4.65 -7.73 16.49
C VAL A 20 5.28 -6.36 16.76
N ASN A 21 6.32 -6.33 17.59
CA ASN A 21 7.10 -5.13 17.80
C ASN A 21 7.97 -4.91 16.57
N VAL A 22 7.55 -3.97 15.71
CA VAL A 22 8.39 -3.48 14.63
C VAL A 22 9.52 -2.70 15.27
N SER A 23 10.74 -3.24 15.22
CA SER A 23 11.92 -2.53 15.71
C SER A 23 12.12 -1.23 14.94
N PHE A 24 12.87 -0.29 15.53
CA PHE A 24 13.15 0.99 14.89
C PHE A 24 13.78 0.83 13.49
N GLU A 25 14.59 -0.21 13.29
CA GLU A 25 15.21 -0.53 12.00
C GLU A 25 14.19 -0.96 10.94
N PHE A 26 13.17 -1.73 11.32
CA PHE A 26 12.12 -2.18 10.39
C PHE A 26 11.00 -1.17 10.19
N ALA A 27 10.97 -0.08 10.96
CA ALA A 27 9.92 0.92 10.90
C ALA A 27 9.82 1.56 9.50
N ARG A 28 10.95 1.88 8.88
CA ARG A 28 10.97 2.48 7.53
C ARG A 28 10.46 1.52 6.45
N TYR A 29 10.91 0.27 6.50
CA TYR A 29 10.46 -0.80 5.59
C TYR A 29 8.96 -1.06 5.68
N SER A 30 8.45 -1.11 6.91
CA SER A 30 7.03 -1.32 7.18
C SER A 30 6.21 -0.12 6.68
N ALA A 31 6.68 1.10 6.94
CA ALA A 31 6.01 2.32 6.50
C ALA A 31 5.87 2.38 4.97
N VAL A 32 6.94 2.14 4.21
CA VAL A 32 6.85 2.16 2.74
C VAL A 32 5.99 1.03 2.19
N ALA A 33 6.00 -0.15 2.81
CA ALA A 33 5.14 -1.27 2.41
C ALA A 33 3.66 -0.93 2.61
N ILE A 34 3.31 -0.32 3.76
CA ILE A 34 1.95 0.12 4.06
C ILE A 34 1.49 1.19 3.07
N VAL A 35 2.35 2.18 2.77
CA VAL A 35 2.03 3.24 1.80
C VAL A 35 1.81 2.66 0.40
N ALA A 36 2.64 1.70 -0.03
CA ALA A 36 2.47 1.03 -1.31
C ALA A 36 1.18 0.19 -1.37
N ALA A 37 0.88 -0.54 -0.30
CA ALA A 37 -0.37 -1.30 -0.18
C ALA A 37 -1.60 -0.38 -0.24
N LEU A 38 -1.55 0.76 0.46
CA LEU A 38 -2.63 1.76 0.46
C LEU A 38 -2.86 2.34 -0.93
N ASP A 39 -1.81 2.67 -1.68
CA ASP A 39 -1.92 3.13 -3.07
C ASP A 39 -2.64 2.10 -3.95
N SER A 40 -2.28 0.82 -3.85
CA SER A 40 -2.93 -0.25 -4.61
C SER A 40 -4.39 -0.46 -4.22
N VAL A 41 -4.74 -0.34 -2.93
CA VAL A 41 -6.14 -0.42 -2.47
C VAL A 41 -6.96 0.76 -3.02
N LEU A 42 -6.43 1.99 -2.94
CA LEU A 42 -7.12 3.16 -3.49
C LEU A 42 -7.23 3.10 -5.01
N GLY A 43 -6.20 2.61 -5.69
CA GLY A 43 -6.25 2.34 -7.13
C GLY A 43 -7.32 1.32 -7.50
N ALA A 44 -7.48 0.26 -6.71
CA ALA A 44 -8.56 -0.73 -6.90
C ALA A 44 -9.95 -0.14 -6.68
N VAL A 45 -10.15 0.63 -5.61
CA VAL A 45 -11.43 1.32 -5.35
C VAL A 45 -11.79 2.25 -6.50
N ARG A 46 -10.81 3.02 -7.00
CA ARG A 46 -11.01 3.86 -8.18
C ARG A 46 -11.37 3.03 -9.41
N ALA A 47 -10.64 1.95 -9.69
CA ALA A 47 -10.89 1.11 -10.86
C ALA A 47 -12.29 0.45 -10.83
N GLU A 48 -12.78 0.12 -9.64
CA GLU A 48 -14.15 -0.38 -9.44
C GLU A 48 -15.19 0.69 -9.80
N LEU A 49 -14.98 1.94 -9.36
CA LEU A 49 -15.86 3.06 -9.71
C LEU A 49 -15.80 3.42 -11.20
N ASP A 50 -14.61 3.34 -11.79
CA ASP A 50 -14.37 3.56 -13.23
C ASP A 50 -14.89 2.38 -14.10
N GLY A 51 -15.36 1.27 -13.49
CA GLY A 51 -15.88 0.09 -14.20
C GLY A 51 -14.82 -0.76 -14.92
N VAL A 52 -13.54 -0.56 -14.57
CA VAL A 52 -12.36 -1.21 -15.20
C VAL A 52 -11.56 -2.05 -14.20
N TYR A 53 -12.19 -2.47 -13.10
CA TYR A 53 -11.53 -3.30 -12.09
C TYR A 53 -11.17 -4.67 -12.64
N ASP A 54 -9.90 -5.04 -12.45
CA ASP A 54 -9.39 -6.39 -12.68
C ASP A 54 -8.65 -6.87 -11.42
N ASN A 55 -9.13 -7.96 -10.84
CA ASN A 55 -8.55 -8.55 -9.64
C ASN A 55 -7.08 -9.00 -9.85
N ARG A 56 -6.69 -9.42 -11.05
CA ARG A 56 -5.29 -9.76 -11.36
C ARG A 56 -4.41 -8.52 -11.34
N ILE A 57 -4.89 -7.39 -11.88
CA ILE A 57 -4.15 -6.13 -11.84
C ILE A 57 -4.01 -5.64 -10.39
N PHE A 58 -5.09 -5.75 -9.59
CA PHE A 58 -5.04 -5.40 -8.18
C PHE A 58 -4.03 -6.25 -7.41
N ILE A 59 -4.13 -7.59 -7.47
CA ILE A 59 -3.26 -8.49 -6.70
C ILE A 59 -1.79 -8.33 -7.12
N THR A 60 -1.52 -8.29 -8.43
CA THR A 60 -0.16 -8.11 -8.93
C THR A 60 0.40 -6.75 -8.56
N GLY A 61 -0.39 -5.68 -8.68
CA GLY A 61 -0.02 -4.34 -8.23
C GLY A 61 0.26 -4.27 -6.74
N PHE A 62 -0.63 -4.81 -5.91
CA PHE A 62 -0.51 -4.79 -4.45
C PHE A 62 0.79 -5.46 -3.98
N VAL A 63 1.08 -6.66 -4.48
CA VAL A 63 2.29 -7.40 -4.09
C VAL A 63 3.54 -6.78 -4.70
N THR A 64 3.52 -6.50 -6.01
CA THR A 64 4.71 -6.01 -6.72
C THR A 64 5.12 -4.63 -6.23
N ASN A 65 4.17 -3.72 -5.99
CA ASN A 65 4.46 -2.38 -5.48
C ASN A 65 5.01 -2.42 -4.05
N ALA A 66 4.43 -3.25 -3.18
CA ALA A 66 4.91 -3.39 -1.80
C ALA A 66 6.33 -3.98 -1.76
N VAL A 67 6.57 -5.05 -2.52
CA VAL A 67 7.90 -5.66 -2.66
C VAL A 67 8.89 -4.66 -3.23
N LEU A 68 8.53 -3.93 -4.29
CA LEU A 68 9.39 -2.92 -4.90
C LEU A 68 9.74 -1.80 -3.91
N ALA A 69 8.78 -1.31 -3.14
CA ALA A 69 8.99 -0.25 -2.15
C ALA A 69 9.97 -0.68 -1.04
N VAL A 70 9.80 -1.91 -0.53
CA VAL A 70 10.67 -2.52 0.48
C VAL A 70 12.07 -2.76 -0.10
N MET A 71 12.17 -3.32 -1.32
CA MET A 71 13.44 -3.57 -2.00
C MET A 71 14.21 -2.27 -2.26
N LEU A 72 13.52 -1.22 -2.70
CA LEU A 72 14.13 0.09 -2.94
C LEU A 72 14.68 0.69 -1.64
N THR A 73 13.90 0.57 -0.55
CA THR A 73 14.32 1.01 0.79
C THR A 73 15.52 0.20 1.30
N PHE A 74 15.53 -1.11 1.07
CA PHE A 74 16.64 -1.99 1.42
C PHE A 74 17.93 -1.63 0.69
N ILE A 75 17.83 -1.41 -0.62
CA ILE A 75 18.98 -0.98 -1.43
C ILE A 75 19.48 0.38 -0.96
N GLY A 76 18.56 1.30 -0.62
CA GLY A 76 18.92 2.62 -0.10
C GLY A 76 19.71 2.54 1.20
N ASP A 77 19.21 1.78 2.16
CA ASP A 77 19.88 1.54 3.44
C ASP A 77 21.27 0.91 3.23
N ARG A 78 21.43 0.00 2.26
CA ARG A 78 22.73 -0.64 1.98
C ARG A 78 23.74 0.29 1.30
N LEU A 79 23.25 1.25 0.52
CA LEU A 79 24.06 2.26 -0.17
C LEU A 79 24.29 3.52 0.68
N GLY A 80 23.65 3.64 1.84
CA GLY A 80 23.73 4.83 2.70
C GLY A 80 22.98 6.04 2.13
N VAL A 81 21.93 5.81 1.34
CA VAL A 81 21.10 6.86 0.72
C VAL A 81 19.61 6.66 1.03
N ASP A 82 18.85 7.75 1.13
CA ASP A 82 17.45 7.73 1.54
C ASP A 82 16.47 7.33 0.42
N LEU A 83 16.67 6.17 -0.22
CA LEU A 83 15.80 5.73 -1.34
C LEU A 83 14.35 5.44 -0.93
N TYR A 84 14.06 5.29 0.36
CA TYR A 84 12.68 5.23 0.86
C TYR A 84 11.88 6.51 0.51
N LEU A 85 12.56 7.67 0.38
CA LEU A 85 11.94 8.92 -0.08
C LEU A 85 11.47 8.82 -1.53
N VAL A 86 12.18 8.10 -2.39
CA VAL A 86 11.76 7.88 -3.78
C VAL A 86 10.44 7.11 -3.82
N ALA A 87 10.29 6.10 -2.97
CA ALA A 87 9.01 5.40 -2.83
C ALA A 87 7.91 6.37 -2.36
N LEU A 88 8.13 7.13 -1.29
CA LEU A 88 7.15 8.10 -0.76
C LEU A 88 6.73 9.16 -1.80
N ILE A 89 7.68 9.73 -2.54
CA ILE A 89 7.42 10.74 -3.59
C ILE A 89 6.70 10.11 -4.79
N THR A 90 6.83 8.81 -5.02
CA THR A 90 6.11 8.11 -6.08
C THR A 90 4.68 7.73 -5.65
N PHE A 91 4.53 7.12 -4.48
CA PHE A 91 3.24 6.66 -3.96
C PHE A 91 2.35 7.82 -3.47
N GLY A 92 2.93 8.83 -2.82
CA GLY A 92 2.18 9.94 -2.23
C GLY A 92 1.26 10.65 -3.23
N PRO A 93 1.79 11.20 -4.34
CA PRO A 93 0.97 11.84 -5.37
C PRO A 93 -0.09 10.91 -5.97
N ARG A 94 0.22 9.61 -6.15
CA ARG A 94 -0.75 8.63 -6.66
C ARG A 94 -1.91 8.40 -5.70
N ILE A 95 -1.64 8.31 -4.39
CA ILE A 95 -2.65 8.23 -3.34
C ILE A 95 -3.58 9.45 -3.41
N PHE A 96 -3.02 10.67 -3.40
CA PHE A 96 -3.83 11.89 -3.46
C PHE A 96 -4.65 11.98 -4.75
N ASN A 97 -4.08 11.58 -5.89
CA ASN A 97 -4.78 11.56 -7.17
C ASN A 97 -5.92 10.53 -7.18
N ASN A 98 -5.69 9.31 -6.68
CA ASN A 98 -6.73 8.28 -6.58
C ASN A 98 -7.88 8.77 -5.70
N VAL A 99 -7.60 9.39 -4.53
CA VAL A 99 -8.63 9.99 -3.67
C VAL A 99 -9.39 11.10 -4.39
N ALA A 100 -8.70 11.98 -5.12
CA ALA A 100 -9.34 13.07 -5.86
C ALA A 100 -10.31 12.55 -6.93
N LEU A 101 -9.94 11.47 -7.63
CA LEU A 101 -10.78 10.83 -8.66
C LEU A 101 -11.95 10.04 -8.07
N ILE A 102 -11.71 9.30 -6.98
CA ILE A 102 -12.78 8.64 -6.21
C ILE A 102 -13.82 9.67 -5.77
N ARG A 103 -13.38 10.80 -5.20
CA ARG A 103 -14.29 11.86 -4.75
C ARG A 103 -15.18 12.40 -5.88
N ARG A 104 -14.66 12.51 -7.11
CA ARG A 104 -15.42 13.02 -8.26
C ARG A 104 -16.58 12.11 -8.68
N HIS A 105 -16.55 10.82 -8.35
CA HIS A 105 -17.66 9.90 -8.67
C HIS A 105 -18.89 10.09 -7.77
N PHE A 106 -18.71 10.72 -6.60
CA PHE A 106 -19.78 10.98 -5.64
C PHE A 106 -20.33 12.41 -5.71
N LEU A 107 -19.81 13.23 -6.63
CA LEU A 107 -20.26 14.59 -6.91
C LEU A 107 -21.08 14.60 -8.19
#